data_AF-A0A4Y8K4W3-F1
#
_entry.id   AF-A0A4Y8K4W3-F1
#
_cell.length_a   1.000
_cell.length_b   1.000
_cell.length_c   1.000
_cell.angle_alpha   90.00
_cell.angle_beta   90.00
_cell.angle_gamma   90.00
#
_symmetry.space_group_name_H-M   'P 1'
#
loop_
_entity.id
_entity.type
_entity.pdbx_description
1 polymer ?
#
loop_
_entity_poly.entity_id
_entity_poly.type
_entity_poly.pdbx_seq_one_letter_code
_entity_poly.pdbx_strand_id
1 'polypeptide(L)' 'MTAARLVAWDLGDSEPEGVISVCESDGDTDGEDSICWGRTHDGDWKGYKNGGKVYLSWDELTRRWGPIAEMVTG' A
#
# COMPACT_ATOMS: atom_id res chain seq x y z
N MET A 1 -15.01 -6.22 -21.25
CA MET A 1 -13.93 -6.42 -20.26
C MET A 1 -13.95 -5.21 -19.35
N THR A 2 -14.55 -5.34 -18.16
CA THR A 2 -14.59 -4.25 -17.18
C THR A 2 -13.22 -4.21 -16.53
N ALA A 3 -12.42 -3.18 -16.82
CA ALA A 3 -11.19 -2.94 -16.07
C ALA A 3 -11.60 -2.80 -14.60
N ALA A 4 -11.12 -3.71 -13.74
CA ALA A 4 -11.26 -3.54 -12.30
C ALA A 4 -10.61 -2.19 -11.99
N ARG A 5 -11.42 -1.23 -11.52
CA ARG A 5 -10.89 0.05 -11.07
C ARG A 5 -10.07 -0.27 -9.81
N LEU A 6 -8.75 -0.31 -9.95
CA LEU A 6 -7.86 -0.24 -8.79
C LEU A 6 -8.27 1.01 -8.03
N VAL A 7 -8.85 0.82 -6.84
CA VAL A 7 -9.04 1.93 -5.91
C VAL A 7 -7.65 2.24 -5.39
N ALA A 8 -7.11 3.36 -5.85
CA ALA A 8 -5.84 3.90 -5.38
C ALA A 8 -6.14 4.99 -4.34
N TRP A 9 -5.34 4.99 -3.27
CA TRP A 9 -5.38 5.96 -2.20
C TRP A 9 -4.07 6.75 -2.17
N ASP A 10 -4.19 8.05 -1.96
CA ASP A 10 -3.07 8.98 -1.90
C ASP A 10 -3.15 9.83 -0.62
N LEU A 11 -2.22 10.77 -0.49
CA LEU A 11 -2.09 11.66 0.65
C LEU A 11 -3.41 12.37 0.98
N GLY A 12 -3.90 12.15 2.19
CA GLY A 12 -5.12 12.77 2.72
C GLY A 12 -6.39 11.95 2.49
N ASP A 13 -6.31 10.84 1.76
CA ASP A 13 -7.42 9.89 1.67
C ASP A 13 -7.60 9.16 3.00
N SER A 14 -8.86 8.88 3.34
CA SER A 14 -9.19 8.07 4.50
C SER A 14 -8.69 6.65 4.33
N GLU A 15 -8.27 6.05 5.45
CA GLU A 15 -7.84 4.67 5.48
C GLU A 15 -8.99 3.72 5.07
N PRO A 16 -8.74 2.74 4.20
CA PRO A 16 -9.77 1.82 3.77
C PRO A 16 -10.12 0.80 4.84
N GLU A 17 -11.41 0.61 5.09
CA GLU A 17 -11.92 -0.44 5.97
C GLU A 17 -11.85 -1.82 5.28
N GLY A 18 -11.42 -2.84 6.03
CA GLY A 18 -11.42 -4.24 5.56
C GLY A 18 -10.28 -4.61 4.62
N VAL A 19 -9.44 -3.67 4.19
CA VAL A 19 -8.26 -3.94 3.35
C VAL A 19 -7.10 -4.41 4.23
N ILE A 20 -6.53 -5.56 3.88
CA ILE A 20 -5.44 -6.19 4.65
C ILE A 20 -4.07 -6.05 3.99
N SER A 21 -4.02 -5.64 2.72
CA SER A 21 -2.79 -5.55 1.94
C SER A 21 -2.90 -4.47 0.86
N VAL A 22 -1.90 -3.60 0.78
CA VAL A 22 -1.79 -2.55 -0.24
C VAL A 22 -0.39 -2.54 -0.83
N CYS A 23 -0.24 -2.12 -2.08
CA CYS A 23 1.06 -1.97 -2.74
C CYS A 23 1.15 -0.61 -3.41
N GLU A 24 2.38 -0.12 -3.59
CA GLU A 24 2.66 1.02 -4.46
C GLU A 24 2.07 0.78 -5.85
N SER A 25 1.29 1.75 -6.35
CA SER A 25 0.57 1.65 -7.63
C SER A 25 1.26 2.39 -8.77
N ASP A 26 2.25 3.23 -8.46
CA ASP A 26 3.02 3.91 -9.48
C ASP A 26 4.06 2.95 -10.05
N GLY A 27 3.83 2.54 -11.29
CA GLY A 27 4.62 1.52 -12.00
C GLY A 27 6.00 2.00 -12.44
N ASP A 28 6.59 2.98 -11.75
CA ASP A 28 7.90 3.57 -12.06
C ASP A 28 9.05 2.87 -11.30
N THR A 29 8.81 1.65 -10.80
CA THR A 29 9.88 0.78 -10.32
C THR A 29 10.48 0.05 -11.51
N ASP A 30 11.58 0.60 -12.04
CA ASP A 30 12.43 0.09 -13.12
C ASP A 30 13.14 -1.26 -12.80
N GLY A 31 12.53 -2.13 -12.00
CA GLY A 31 12.99 -3.50 -11.75
C GLY A 31 13.22 -3.89 -10.28
N GLU A 32 12.79 -3.09 -9.30
CA GLU A 32 12.82 -3.46 -7.88
C GLU A 32 11.40 -3.62 -7.34
N ASP A 33 11.06 -4.83 -6.87
CA ASP A 33 9.79 -5.26 -6.29
C ASP A 33 8.90 -4.13 -5.75
N SER A 34 7.73 -3.92 -6.36
CA SER A 34 6.69 -3.03 -5.85
C SER A 34 6.47 -3.30 -4.36
N ILE A 35 6.66 -2.29 -3.53
CA ILE A 35 6.64 -2.50 -2.08
C ILE A 35 5.20 -2.65 -1.62
N CYS A 36 4.92 -3.80 -1.01
CA CYS A 36 3.63 -4.09 -0.41
C CYS A 36 3.68 -3.99 1.11
N TRP A 37 2.54 -3.61 1.67
CA TRP A 37 2.32 -3.33 3.08
C TRP A 37 1.13 -4.13 3.57
N GLY A 38 1.33 -4.93 4.62
CA GLY A 38 0.28 -5.72 5.25
C GLY A 38 -0.25 -5.05 6.52
N ARG A 39 -1.56 -5.10 6.72
CA ARG A 39 -2.22 -4.57 7.91
C ARG A 39 -1.84 -5.40 9.15
N THR A 40 -1.46 -4.75 10.24
CA THR A 40 -1.19 -5.40 11.53
C THR A 40 -2.45 -5.49 12.38
N HIS A 41 -2.41 -6.29 13.46
CA HIS A 41 -3.51 -6.38 14.42
C HIS A 41 -3.75 -5.08 15.20
N ASP A 42 -2.72 -4.22 15.33
CA ASP A 42 -2.79 -2.95 16.05
C ASP A 42 -3.29 -1.79 15.16
N GLY A 43 -3.47 -2.03 13.86
CA GLY A 43 -3.92 -1.01 12.92
C GLY A 43 -2.81 -0.25 12.22
N ASP A 44 -1.56 -0.71 12.29
CA ASP A 44 -0.46 -0.16 11.51
C ASP A 44 -0.28 -0.92 10.19
N TRP A 45 0.49 -0.34 9.27
CA TRP A 45 0.89 -0.97 8.02
C TRP A 45 2.35 -1.40 8.07
N LYS A 46 2.58 -2.70 7.91
CA LYS A 46 3.89 -3.33 7.99
C LYS A 46 4.42 -3.66 6.60
N GLY A 47 5.60 -3.14 6.29
CA GLY A 47 6.36 -3.44 5.08
C GLY A 47 7.79 -3.87 5.40
N TYR A 48 8.54 -4.23 4.36
CA TYR A 48 9.97 -4.48 4.44
C TYR A 48 10.70 -3.53 3.51
N LYS A 49 11.63 -2.73 4.06
CA LYS A 49 12.45 -1.80 3.29
C LYS A 49 13.88 -1.83 3.81
N ASN A 50 14.86 -1.81 2.90
CA ASN A 50 16.30 -1.79 3.21
C ASN A 50 16.73 -2.90 4.19
N GLY A 51 16.17 -4.10 4.06
CA GLY A 51 16.50 -5.25 4.90
C GLY A 51 15.86 -5.25 6.31
N GLY A 52 14.99 -4.28 6.62
CA GLY A 52 14.32 -4.16 7.91
C GLY A 52 12.80 -4.16 7.82
N LYS A 53 12.14 -4.49 8.94
CA LYS A 53 10.69 -4.29 9.12
C LYS A 53 10.42 -2.82 9.37
N VAL A 54 9.42 -2.28 8.69
CA VAL A 54 8.93 -0.91 8.87
C VAL A 54 7.45 -0.96 9.20
N TYR A 55 7.01 -0.15 10.15
CA TYR A 55 5.62 0.02 10.55
C TYR A 55 5.27 1.49 10.36
N LEU A 56 4.18 1.78 9.65
CA LEU A 56 3.72 3.13 9.34
C LEU A 56 2.23 3.23 9.66
N SER A 57 1.80 4.40 10.14
CA SER A 57 0.39 4.76 10.09
C SER A 57 -0.06 4.95 8.64
N TRP A 58 -1.37 4.97 8.40
CA TRP A 58 -1.91 5.22 7.06
C TRP A 58 -1.48 6.57 6.47
N ASP A 59 -1.52 7.63 7.27
CA ASP A 59 -1.08 8.97 6.85
C ASP A 59 0.40 8.99 6.46
N GLU A 60 1.25 8.25 7.18
CA GLU A 60 2.66 8.14 6.83
C GLU A 60 2.89 7.28 5.60
N LEU A 61 2.09 6.22 5.42
CA LEU A 61 2.18 5.32 4.27
C LEU A 61 1.81 6.07 2.98
N THR A 62 0.64 6.68 2.92
CA THR A 62 0.17 7.44 1.74
C THR A 62 1.05 8.65 1.44
N ARG A 63 1.62 9.31 2.45
CA ARG A 63 2.58 10.40 2.23
C ARG A 63 3.88 9.97 1.57
N ARG A 64 4.38 8.76 1.88
CA ARG A 64 5.70 8.28 1.46
C ARG A 64 5.66 7.42 0.21
N TRP A 65 4.56 6.70 0.02
CA TRP A 65 4.40 5.66 -1.01
C TRP A 65 3.08 5.77 -1.76
N GLY A 66 2.27 6.80 -1.48
CA GLY A 66 1.11 7.13 -2.30
C GLY A 66 1.53 7.54 -3.71
N PRO A 67 0.76 7.18 -4.74
CA PRO A 67 -0.50 6.43 -4.66
C PRO A 67 -0.31 4.92 -4.42
N ILE A 68 -1.05 4.36 -3.46
CA ILE A 68 -1.08 2.92 -3.15
C ILE A 68 -2.43 2.31 -3.51
N ALA A 69 -2.47 1.05 -3.92
CA ALA A 69 -3.71 0.36 -4.26
C ALA A 69 -3.82 -1.00 -3.56
N GLU A 70 -5.05 -1.48 -3.40
CA GLU A 70 -5.30 -2.80 -2.82
C GLU A 70 -4.72 -3.90 -3.71
N MET A 71 -4.00 -4.84 -3.10
CA MET A 71 -3.60 -6.05 -3.79
C MET A 71 -4.76 -7.04 -3.77
N VAL A 72 -5.51 -7.13 -4.86
CA VAL A 72 -6.52 -8.19 -5.03
C VAL A 72 -5.80 -9.48 -5.40
N THR A 73 -5.48 -10.31 -4.42
CA THR A 73 -5.07 -11.69 -4.65
C THR A 73 -6.26 -12.46 -5.21
N GLY A 74 -6.23 -12.74 -6.52
CA GLY A 74 -7.17 -13.64 -7.19
C GLY A 74 -6.96 -15.10 -6.84
#